data_AF-A0A961M0N5-F1
#
_entry.id   AF-A0A961M0N5-F1
#
_cell.length_a   1.000
_cell.length_b   1.000
_cell.length_c   1.000
_cell.angle_alpha   90.00
_cell.angle_beta   90.00
_cell.angle_gamma   90.00
#
_symmetry.space_group_name_H-M   'P 1'
#
loop_
_entity.id
_entity.type
_entity.pdbx_description
1 polymer ?
#
loop_
_entity_poly.entity_id
_entity_poly.type
_entity_poly.pdbx_seq_one_letter_code
_entity_poly.pdbx_strand_id
1 'polypeptide(L)' 'MAHRRIRPFNTRDTYPEQRLDNDLCQAVVTRGGSTVWLRGQCPQNLDDAKTIDSHDPVEQTHKVMQNIR' A
#
# COMPACT_ATOMS: atom_id res chain seq x y z
N MET A 1 10.12 -13.20 17.61
CA MET A 1 8.95 -12.29 17.51
C MET A 1 8.63 -12.08 16.05
N ALA A 2 7.34 -12.14 15.68
CA ALA A 2 6.92 -11.83 14.32
C ALA A 2 7.24 -10.36 13.99
N HIS A 3 7.58 -10.08 12.73
CA HIS A 3 7.81 -8.72 12.26
C HIS A 3 6.54 -7.87 12.41
N ARG A 4 6.68 -6.57 12.65
CA ARG A 4 5.52 -5.67 12.80
C ARG A 4 5.01 -5.26 11.42
N ARG A 5 3.75 -5.60 11.11
CA ARG A 5 3.05 -5.20 9.89
C ARG A 5 2.33 -3.87 10.09
N ILE A 6 2.34 -3.00 9.09
CA ILE A 6 1.69 -1.68 9.10
C ILE A 6 0.67 -1.61 7.96
N ARG A 7 -0.54 -1.13 8.26
CA ARG A 7 -1.68 -1.03 7.35
C ARG A 7 -1.92 -2.35 6.60
N PRO A 8 -2.33 -3.42 7.32
CA PRO A 8 -2.69 -4.67 6.69
C PRO A 8 -3.95 -4.50 5.81
N PHE A 9 -4.03 -5.27 4.74
CA PHE A 9 -5.18 -5.32 3.85
C PHE A 9 -5.25 -6.70 3.19
N ASN A 10 -6.43 -7.07 2.70
CA ASN A 10 -6.61 -8.29 1.92
C ASN A 10 -6.89 -7.95 0.44
N THR A 11 -6.28 -8.69 -0.47
CA THR A 11 -6.43 -8.46 -1.91
C THR A 11 -7.85 -8.71 -2.43
N ARG A 12 -8.66 -9.51 -1.74
CA ARG A 12 -10.06 -9.75 -2.12
C ARG A 12 -10.90 -8.49 -2.05
N ASP A 13 -10.62 -7.65 -1.05
CA ASP A 13 -11.36 -6.41 -0.81
C ASP A 13 -10.75 -5.24 -1.62
N THR A 14 -9.43 -5.27 -1.83
CA THR A 14 -8.68 -4.20 -2.53
C THR A 14 -8.72 -4.35 -4.05
N TYR A 15 -8.74 -5.59 -4.55
CA TYR A 15 -8.73 -5.95 -5.97
C TYR A 15 -9.81 -7.02 -6.24
N PRO A 16 -11.10 -6.72 -6.01
CA PRO A 16 -12.19 -7.70 -6.12
C PRO A 16 -12.29 -8.32 -7.52
N GLU A 17 -11.75 -7.65 -8.54
CA GLU A 17 -11.71 -8.11 -9.92
C GLU A 17 -10.70 -9.24 -10.17
N GLN A 18 -9.69 -9.43 -9.31
CA GLN A 18 -8.54 -10.33 -9.58
C GLN A 18 -8.67 -11.75 -8.99
N ARG A 19 -9.78 -12.09 -8.33
CA ARG A 19 -9.96 -13.39 -7.63
C ARG A 19 -8.76 -13.79 -6.72
N LEU A 20 -8.17 -12.81 -6.04
CA LEU A 20 -7.04 -13.00 -5.11
C LEU A 20 -7.52 -12.93 -3.66
N ASP A 21 -6.99 -13.77 -2.76
CA ASP A 21 -7.28 -13.74 -1.31
C ASP A 21 -5.97 -13.88 -0.52
N ASN A 22 -5.18 -12.80 -0.50
CA ASN A 22 -3.89 -12.74 0.17
C ASN A 22 -3.89 -11.63 1.22
N ASP A 23 -3.41 -11.95 2.42
CA ASP A 23 -3.19 -10.96 3.48
C ASP A 23 -1.85 -10.25 3.30
N LEU A 24 -1.90 -9.00 2.84
CA LEU A 24 -0.73 -8.15 2.62
C LEU A 24 -0.68 -6.99 3.62
N CYS A 25 0.35 -6.15 3.53
CA CYS A 25 0.48 -4.92 4.29
C CYS A 25 1.31 -3.91 3.52
N GLN A 26 1.13 -2.62 3.79
CA GLN A 26 1.88 -1.57 3.09
C GLN A 26 3.34 -1.52 3.52
N ALA A 27 3.63 -1.81 4.79
CA ALA A 27 5.01 -1.88 5.28
C ALA A 27 5.22 -2.97 6.34
N VAL A 28 6.46 -3.47 6.42
CA VAL A 28 6.92 -4.38 7.47
C VAL A 28 8.16 -3.80 8.14
N VAL A 29 8.14 -3.70 9.47
CA VAL A 29 9.27 -3.24 10.28
C VAL A 29 10.02 -4.45 10.83
N THR A 30 11.33 -4.51 10.56
CA THR A 30 12.22 -5.60 11.00
C THR A 30 13.42 -5.05 11.79
N ARG A 31 14.28 -5.96 12.28
CA ARG A 31 15.54 -5.63 13.00
C ARG A 31 15.35 -4.61 14.13
N GLY A 32 14.34 -4.82 14.98
CA GLY A 32 14.06 -3.97 16.13
C GLY A 32 13.64 -2.54 15.80
N GLY A 33 13.18 -2.26 14.57
CA GLY A 33 12.79 -0.92 14.15
C GLY A 33 13.72 -0.26 13.14
N SER A 34 14.90 -0.85 12.90
CA SER A 34 15.95 -0.22 12.06
C SER A 34 15.76 -0.41 10.55
N THR A 35 14.84 -1.28 10.11
CA THR A 35 14.58 -1.51 8.70
C THR A 35 13.09 -1.54 8.43
N VAL A 36 12.64 -0.76 7.45
CA VAL A 36 11.25 -0.72 6.97
C VAL A 36 11.23 -1.22 5.51
N TRP A 37 10.50 -2.31 5.28
CA TRP A 37 10.25 -2.85 3.95
C TRP A 37 8.93 -2.30 3.45
N LEU A 38 8.97 -1.40 2.49
CA LEU A 38 7.79 -0.71 1.95
C LEU A 38 7.37 -1.37 0.63
N ARG A 39 6.07 -1.65 0.47
CA ARG A 39 5.49 -2.05 -0.82
C ARG A 39 5.56 -0.87 -1.79
N GLY A 40 5.82 -1.13 -3.08
CA GLY A 40 5.69 -0.12 -4.13
C GLY A 40 4.32 0.56 -4.08
N GLN A 41 4.31 1.89 -4.00
CA GLN A 41 3.09 2.68 -3.86
C GLN A 41 2.53 3.07 -5.24
N CYS A 42 1.21 3.02 -5.35
CA CYS A 42 0.43 3.43 -6.54
C CYS A 42 -0.36 4.70 -6.21
N PRO A 43 -0.91 5.44 -7.21
CA PRO A 43 -1.76 6.62 -6.98
C PRO A 43 -3.16 6.22 -6.46
N GLN A 44 -3.18 5.56 -5.30
CA GLN A 44 -4.34 4.97 -4.65
C GLN A 44 -4.53 5.58 -3.26
N ASN A 45 -5.78 5.76 -2.85
CA ASN A 45 -6.15 6.07 -1.48
C ASN A 45 -6.00 4.80 -0.63
N LEU A 46 -5.16 4.88 0.40
CA LEU A 46 -4.79 3.71 1.20
C LEU A 46 -5.85 3.31 2.24
N ASP A 47 -6.88 4.14 2.45
CA ASP A 47 -7.97 3.88 3.40
C ASP A 47 -9.16 3.18 2.75
N ASP A 48 -9.46 3.49 1.49
CA ASP A 48 -10.60 2.92 0.75
C ASP A 48 -10.20 2.09 -0.49
N ALA A 49 -8.90 1.93 -0.72
CA ALA A 49 -8.34 1.22 -1.88
C ALA A 49 -8.75 1.77 -3.25
N LYS A 50 -9.25 3.00 -3.36
CA LYS A 50 -9.62 3.59 -4.65
C LYS A 50 -8.43 4.28 -5.31
N THR A 51 -8.19 3.96 -6.57
CA THR A 51 -7.24 4.72 -7.41
C THR A 51 -7.83 6.10 -7.70
N ILE A 52 -7.00 7.14 -7.67
CA ILE A 52 -7.45 8.49 -8.06
C ILE A 52 -7.81 8.50 -9.55
N ASP A 53 -8.85 9.27 -9.91
CA ASP A 53 -9.27 9.43 -11.30
C ASP A 53 -8.49 10.57 -11.98
N SER A 54 -7.17 10.41 -12.02
CA SER A 54 -6.28 11.38 -12.69
C SER A 54 -5.47 10.68 -13.77
N HIS A 55 -5.40 11.33 -14.93
CA HIS A 55 -4.57 10.92 -16.06
C HIS A 55 -3.27 11.75 -16.16
N ASP A 56 -3.06 12.68 -15.23
CA ASP A 56 -1.82 13.46 -15.14
C ASP A 56 -0.75 12.68 -14.35
N PRO A 57 0.39 12.32 -14.96
CA PRO A 57 1.47 11.63 -14.26
C PRO A 57 2.06 12.44 -13.09
N VAL A 58 2.00 13.77 -13.13
CA VAL A 58 2.48 14.63 -12.04
C VAL A 58 1.60 14.46 -10.82
N GLU A 59 0.28 14.56 -10.98
CA GLU A 59 -0.69 14.35 -9.89
C GLU A 59 -0.60 12.93 -9.31
N GLN A 60 -0.49 11.91 -10.18
CA GLN A 60 -0.27 10.53 -9.75
C GLN A 60 1.01 10.39 -8.91
N THR A 61 2.10 11.03 -9.34
CA THR A 61 3.36 11.03 -8.59
C THR A 61 3.21 11.69 -7.23
N HIS A 62 2.51 12.82 -7.14
CA HIS A 62 2.23 13.46 -5.84
C HIS A 62 1.46 12.53 -4.91
N LYS A 63 0.45 11.81 -5.41
CA LYS A 63 -0.30 10.83 -4.60
C LYS A 63 0.58 9.67 -4.14
N VAL A 64 1.43 9.14 -5.01
CA VAL A 64 2.40 8.09 -4.66
C VAL A 64 3.35 8.57 -3.56
N MET A 65 3.88 9.78 -3.66
CA MET A 65 4.78 10.34 -2.63
C MET A 65 4.06 10.59 -1.31
N GLN A 66 2.79 11.01 -1.34
CA GLN A 66 1.96 11.13 -0.13
C GLN A 66 1.74 9.79 0.56
N ASN A 67 1.66 8.69 -0.18
CA ASN A 67 1.51 7.35 0.39
C ASN A 67 2.79 6.84 1.07
N ILE A 68 3.96 7.40 0.73
CA ILE A 68 5.26 7.04 1.30
C ILE A 68 5.58 7.84 2.57
N ARG A 69 5.06 9.06 2.67
CA ARG A 69 5.30 10.01 3.76
C ARG A 69 4.77 9.51 5.11
#